data_AF-A0A961CGI6-F1
#
_entry.id   AF-A0A961CGI6-F1
#
_cell.length_a   1.000
_cell.length_b   1.000
_cell.length_c   1.000
_cell.angle_alpha   90.00
_cell.angle_beta   90.00
_cell.angle_gamma   90.00
#
_symmetry.space_group_name_H-M   'P 1'
#
loop_
_entity.id
_entity.type
_entity.pdbx_description
1 polymer ?
#
loop_
_entity_poly.entity_id
_entity_poly.type
_entity_poly.pdbx_seq_one_letter_code
_entity_poly.pdbx_strand_id
1 'polypeptide(L)'
;MGASAAGRGWLRPWWWERQDDPNDAACTPSARPAATVVPAGALPDVAGLVAPPNTTHREVAVTGTLGGGPLGLVDPRGAVQVQGRTWSLDWLIGADDGWHAPARTAAVRRRTIEGVPVIETEVRAPGGSFTHRVFAAVGPDGADVVVVEVRNDTPVAGAVAFAVRPFTTTGVGRVGSVELSDTTVLVDGEAAVALPRPPGRWAGGDAVQGDSALVVLAGEAAEPPATPMRCAAGLANA
;
A
#
# COMPACT_ATOMS: atom_id res chain seq x y z
N MET A 1 27.27 3.57 -18.00
CA MET A 1 26.71 4.95 -18.02
C MET A 1 25.20 4.83 -18.07
N GLY A 2 24.40 5.24 -17.09
CA GLY A 2 24.65 5.81 -15.77
C GLY A 2 23.48 5.39 -14.86
N ALA A 3 23.80 4.99 -13.64
CA ALA A 3 22.82 4.56 -12.66
C ALA A 3 22.21 5.81 -12.00
N SER A 4 20.90 6.03 -12.17
CA SER A 4 20.16 7.17 -11.59
C SER A 4 20.08 7.06 -10.06
N ALA A 5 20.81 7.89 -9.32
CA ALA A 5 20.80 7.92 -7.87
C ALA A 5 19.75 8.93 -7.37
N ALA A 6 18.52 8.48 -7.10
CA ALA A 6 17.52 9.15 -6.25
C ALA A 6 16.32 8.19 -5.98
N GLY A 7 16.21 7.58 -4.79
CA GLY A 7 14.98 6.87 -4.34
C GLY A 7 14.97 5.32 -4.24
N ARG A 8 16.13 4.66 -4.12
CA ARG A 8 16.31 3.23 -4.47
C ARG A 8 15.76 2.14 -3.51
N GLY A 9 15.18 2.47 -2.35
CA GLY A 9 14.77 1.47 -1.34
C GLY A 9 13.26 1.32 -1.12
N TRP A 10 12.42 1.97 -1.91
CA TRP A 10 10.97 2.03 -1.69
C TRP A 10 10.15 1.77 -2.94
N LEU A 11 9.10 0.96 -2.81
CA LEU A 11 8.13 0.70 -3.86
C LEU A 11 7.14 1.87 -3.97
N ARG A 12 7.53 3.02 -4.50
CA ARG A 12 6.65 4.21 -4.64
C ARG A 12 5.17 3.90 -5.00
N PRO A 13 4.17 4.58 -4.42
CA PRO A 13 2.78 4.43 -4.83
C PRO A 13 2.60 4.67 -6.33
N TRP A 14 1.57 4.06 -6.92
CA TRP A 14 1.31 4.17 -8.36
C TRP A 14 1.19 5.62 -8.84
N TRP A 15 0.51 6.48 -8.06
CA TRP A 15 0.33 7.89 -8.41
C TRP A 15 1.67 8.65 -8.47
N TRP A 16 2.63 8.32 -7.60
CA TRP A 16 3.92 9.01 -7.53
C TRP A 16 4.75 8.69 -8.77
N GLU A 17 4.86 7.41 -9.15
CA GLU A 17 5.61 7.02 -10.37
C GLU A 17 5.12 7.77 -11.62
N ARG A 18 3.80 7.92 -11.75
CA ARG A 18 3.16 8.59 -12.89
C ARG A 18 3.40 10.09 -12.86
N GLN A 19 3.42 10.69 -11.67
CA GLN A 19 3.68 12.11 -11.51
C GLN A 19 5.14 12.48 -11.84
N ASP A 20 6.08 11.56 -11.60
CA ASP A 20 7.50 11.75 -11.91
C ASP A 20 7.88 11.35 -13.35
N ASP A 21 7.03 10.60 -14.08
CA ASP A 21 7.30 10.19 -15.47
C ASP A 21 7.03 11.34 -16.45
N PRO A 22 8.05 11.93 -17.10
CA PRO A 22 7.88 13.06 -18.02
C PRO A 22 7.00 12.75 -19.24
N ASN A 23 6.74 11.48 -19.55
CA ASN A 23 5.90 11.07 -20.67
C ASN A 23 4.45 10.79 -20.26
N ASP A 24 4.13 10.83 -18.97
CA ASP A 24 2.77 10.60 -18.50
C ASP A 24 1.93 11.89 -18.54
N ALA A 25 0.65 11.77 -18.87
CA ALA A 25 -0.29 12.90 -18.82
C ALA A 25 -0.49 13.43 -17.39
N ALA A 26 -0.22 12.60 -16.38
CA ALA A 26 -0.25 12.96 -14.97
C ALA A 26 1.10 13.48 -14.45
N CYS A 27 2.11 13.62 -15.31
CA CYS A 27 3.35 14.28 -14.97
C CYS A 27 3.02 15.66 -14.43
N THR A 28 3.33 15.88 -13.16
CA THR A 28 3.56 17.25 -12.70
C THR A 28 5.07 17.34 -12.62
N PRO A 29 5.73 18.07 -13.53
CA PRO A 29 7.15 18.30 -13.39
C PRO A 29 7.29 19.01 -12.06
N SER A 30 7.65 18.25 -11.02
CA SER A 30 7.75 18.79 -9.69
C SER A 30 8.68 19.98 -9.83
N ALA A 31 8.20 21.14 -9.40
CA ALA A 31 9.08 22.26 -9.14
C ALA A 31 10.22 21.65 -8.33
N ARG A 32 11.41 21.57 -8.94
CA ARG A 32 12.69 21.27 -8.28
C ARG A 32 12.54 21.82 -6.86
N PRO A 33 12.66 21.03 -5.78
CA PRO A 33 12.35 21.54 -4.46
C PRO A 33 13.11 22.85 -4.31
N ALA A 34 12.40 23.99 -4.20
CA ALA A 34 13.03 25.23 -3.81
C ALA A 34 13.66 24.88 -2.48
N ALA A 35 15.00 24.79 -2.48
CA ALA A 35 15.80 24.11 -1.47
C ALA A 35 15.06 24.03 -0.13
N THR A 36 14.48 22.87 0.18
CA THR A 36 13.79 22.69 1.45
C THR A 36 14.84 23.00 2.51
N VAL A 37 14.66 24.11 3.22
CA VAL A 37 15.50 24.42 4.38
C VAL A 37 15.22 23.32 5.38
N VAL A 38 16.11 22.34 5.43
CA VAL A 38 16.11 21.29 6.44
C VAL A 38 16.40 21.99 7.77
N PRO A 39 15.46 22.06 8.72
CA PRO A 39 15.74 22.67 10.01
C PRO A 39 16.89 21.89 10.67
N ALA A 40 17.86 22.63 11.21
CA ALA A 40 19.00 22.05 11.90
C ALA A 40 18.50 21.16 13.06
N GLY A 41 18.66 19.84 12.92
CA GLY A 41 18.11 18.83 13.83
C GLY A 41 17.28 17.73 13.16
N ALA A 42 16.91 17.87 11.88
CA ALA A 42 16.28 16.78 11.12
C ALA A 42 17.31 15.66 10.83
N LEU A 43 16.91 14.40 11.05
CA LEU A 43 17.74 13.24 10.79
C LEU A 43 18.18 13.22 9.30
N PRO A 44 19.47 12.98 9.01
CA PRO A 44 20.05 13.16 7.67
C PRO A 44 19.67 12.10 6.62
N ASP A 45 18.76 11.18 6.92
CA ASP A 45 18.42 9.99 6.12
C ASP A 45 16.98 9.94 5.60
N VAL A 46 16.07 10.83 6.03
CA VAL A 46 14.71 10.98 5.44
C VAL A 46 14.70 11.82 4.15
N ALA A 47 15.86 12.32 3.70
CA ALA A 47 16.00 13.24 2.56
C ALA A 47 15.52 12.66 1.21
N GLY A 48 15.28 11.34 1.11
CA GLY A 48 14.79 10.68 -0.09
C GLY A 48 13.27 10.53 -0.21
N LEU A 49 12.50 10.77 0.86
CA LEU A 49 11.04 10.57 0.88
C LEU A 49 10.26 11.88 1.12
N VAL A 50 10.76 13.01 0.60
CA VAL A 50 9.93 14.20 0.43
C VAL A 50 9.03 13.95 -0.78
N ALA A 51 7.94 13.21 -0.56
CA ALA A 51 6.98 13.00 -1.63
C ALA A 51 6.30 14.32 -1.97
N PRO A 52 6.16 14.62 -3.27
CA PRO A 52 5.25 15.69 -3.65
C PRO A 52 3.84 15.34 -3.16
N PRO A 53 3.00 16.33 -2.84
CA PRO A 53 1.59 16.06 -2.65
C PRO A 53 1.06 15.34 -3.89
N ASN A 54 0.17 14.36 -3.69
CA ASN A 54 -0.49 13.72 -4.81
C ASN A 54 -1.41 14.76 -5.47
N THR A 55 -0.95 15.34 -6.56
CA THR A 55 -1.65 16.43 -7.28
C THR A 55 -2.39 15.92 -8.51
N THR A 56 -1.97 14.78 -9.05
CA THR A 56 -2.62 14.08 -10.15
C THR A 56 -3.21 12.77 -9.66
N HIS A 57 -3.97 12.05 -10.49
CA HIS A 57 -4.42 10.68 -10.13
C HIS A 57 -5.12 10.51 -8.76
N ARG A 58 -5.85 11.52 -8.29
CA ARG A 58 -6.78 11.44 -7.15
C ARG A 58 -8.06 10.67 -7.49
N GLU A 59 -8.01 9.80 -8.49
CA GLU A 59 -9.14 8.99 -8.94
C GLU A 59 -9.33 7.81 -7.98
N VAL A 60 -9.66 8.14 -6.72
CA VAL A 60 -9.98 7.18 -5.69
C VAL A 60 -11.45 6.80 -5.83
N ALA A 61 -11.72 5.50 -5.82
CA ALA A 61 -13.09 5.03 -5.62
C ALA A 61 -13.36 4.96 -4.12
N VAL A 62 -14.61 5.22 -3.74
CA VAL A 62 -15.00 5.35 -2.34
C VAL A 62 -15.98 4.24 -2.00
N THR A 63 -15.79 3.62 -0.84
CA THR A 63 -16.76 2.71 -0.23
C THR A 63 -17.13 3.17 1.17
N GLY A 64 -18.33 2.82 1.62
CA GLY A 64 -18.93 3.27 2.88
C GLY A 64 -20.16 2.42 3.23
N THR A 65 -20.53 2.41 4.50
CA THR A 65 -21.75 1.73 4.94
C THR A 65 -22.97 2.63 4.78
N LEU A 66 -24.15 2.02 4.74
CA LEU A 66 -25.40 2.77 4.66
C LEU A 66 -25.59 3.57 5.95
N GLY A 67 -25.63 4.90 5.84
CA GLY A 67 -25.78 5.82 6.97
C GLY A 67 -24.46 6.22 7.65
N GLY A 68 -23.36 5.49 7.44
CA GLY A 68 -22.02 5.82 7.97
C GLY A 68 -21.20 6.76 7.08
N GLY A 69 -21.48 6.79 5.77
CA GLY A 69 -20.79 7.64 4.81
C GLY A 69 -19.45 7.06 4.32
N PRO A 70 -18.61 7.86 3.64
CA PRO A 70 -17.32 7.42 3.12
C PRO A 70 -16.37 6.87 4.20
N LEU A 71 -15.92 5.63 4.03
CA LEU A 71 -15.02 4.96 4.97
C LEU A 71 -13.69 4.54 4.32
N GLY A 72 -13.74 3.94 3.13
CA GLY A 72 -12.57 3.42 2.42
C GLY A 72 -12.32 4.17 1.12
N LEU A 73 -11.06 4.52 0.88
CA LEU A 73 -10.57 5.10 -0.37
C LEU A 73 -9.69 4.06 -1.07
N VAL A 74 -10.02 3.74 -2.33
CA VAL A 74 -9.32 2.71 -3.12
C VAL A 74 -8.68 3.36 -4.34
N ASP A 75 -7.37 3.30 -4.42
CA ASP A 75 -6.62 3.83 -5.56
C ASP A 75 -6.81 2.98 -6.84
N PRO A 76 -6.37 3.45 -8.02
CA PRO A 76 -6.52 2.71 -9.27
C PRO A 76 -5.80 1.35 -9.33
N ARG A 77 -4.89 1.06 -8.40
CA ARG A 77 -4.15 -0.21 -8.29
C ARG A 77 -4.58 -1.05 -7.09
N GLY A 78 -5.65 -0.64 -6.40
CA GLY A 78 -6.25 -1.37 -5.29
C GLY A 78 -5.59 -1.11 -3.95
N ALA A 79 -4.69 -0.13 -3.79
CA ALA A 79 -4.24 0.27 -2.46
C ALA A 79 -5.41 0.93 -1.72
N VAL A 80 -5.62 0.54 -0.47
CA VAL A 80 -6.76 0.94 0.36
C VAL A 80 -6.30 1.85 1.48
N GLN A 81 -6.89 3.04 1.57
CA GLN A 81 -6.74 3.92 2.72
C GLN A 81 -8.09 4.03 3.45
N VAL A 82 -8.12 3.67 4.72
CA VAL A 82 -9.27 3.98 5.59
C VAL A 82 -9.24 5.48 5.91
N GLN A 83 -10.40 6.12 5.85
CA GLN A 83 -10.54 7.55 6.07
C GLN A 83 -9.95 7.96 7.43
N GLY A 84 -9.18 9.05 7.45
CA GLY A 84 -8.51 9.55 8.64
C GLY A 84 -7.22 8.82 9.03
N ARG A 85 -6.88 7.70 8.39
CA ARG A 85 -5.61 7.00 8.63
C ARG A 85 -4.47 7.62 7.82
N THR A 86 -3.28 7.59 8.40
CA THR A 86 -2.02 8.14 7.83
C THR A 86 -1.22 7.08 7.09
N TRP A 87 -1.85 6.00 6.66
CA TRP A 87 -1.21 4.88 5.97
C TRP A 87 -2.23 4.20 5.05
N SER A 88 -1.73 3.37 4.14
CA SER A 88 -2.54 2.59 3.22
C SER A 88 -2.17 1.11 3.33
N LEU A 89 -3.16 0.24 3.14
CA LEU A 89 -2.98 -1.18 2.91
C LEU A 89 -2.75 -1.40 1.40
N ASP A 90 -1.55 -1.80 1.04
CA ASP A 90 -1.21 -2.23 -0.32
C ASP A 90 -1.23 -3.76 -0.41
N TRP A 91 -1.15 -4.29 -1.63
CA TRP A 91 -1.23 -5.74 -1.86
C TRP A 91 -0.25 -6.20 -2.93
N LEU A 92 0.25 -7.42 -2.79
CA LEU A 92 1.12 -8.08 -3.75
C LEU A 92 0.60 -9.49 -4.03
N ILE A 93 0.82 -9.97 -5.24
CA ILE A 93 0.41 -11.32 -5.67
C ILE A 93 1.64 -12.16 -5.97
N GLY A 94 1.66 -13.39 -5.47
CA GLY A 94 2.63 -14.41 -5.83
C GLY A 94 1.97 -15.42 -6.76
N ALA A 95 2.51 -15.55 -7.98
CA ALA A 95 2.09 -16.52 -8.98
C ALA A 95 3.28 -17.42 -9.37
N ASP A 96 3.08 -18.33 -10.31
CA ASP A 96 4.11 -19.28 -10.76
C ASP A 96 5.38 -18.61 -11.33
N ASP A 97 5.26 -17.38 -11.84
CA ASP A 97 6.34 -16.58 -12.39
C ASP A 97 6.96 -15.60 -11.38
N GLY A 98 6.55 -15.65 -10.11
CA GLY A 98 7.09 -14.87 -9.01
C GLY A 98 6.10 -13.88 -8.40
N TRP A 99 6.65 -12.92 -7.64
CA TRP A 99 5.88 -11.89 -6.96
C TRP A 99 5.70 -10.65 -7.84
N HIS A 100 4.50 -10.08 -7.81
CA HIS A 100 4.13 -8.89 -8.56
C HIS A 100 3.43 -7.87 -7.68
N ALA A 101 3.78 -6.61 -7.89
CA ALA A 101 3.09 -5.46 -7.31
C ALA A 101 2.09 -4.88 -8.35
N PRO A 102 0.78 -4.83 -8.05
CA PRO A 102 -0.23 -4.16 -8.88
C PRO A 102 0.14 -2.71 -9.20
N ALA A 103 0.81 -2.02 -8.27
CA ALA A 103 1.34 -0.68 -8.44
C ALA A 103 2.44 -0.56 -9.52
N ARG A 104 2.98 -1.66 -10.05
CA ARG A 104 4.04 -1.70 -11.07
C ARG A 104 3.64 -2.37 -12.38
N THR A 105 2.53 -3.10 -12.40
CA THR A 105 2.12 -3.87 -13.57
C THR A 105 1.13 -3.08 -14.44
N ALA A 106 1.28 -3.14 -15.76
CA ALA A 106 0.35 -2.51 -16.70
C ALA A 106 -0.98 -3.26 -16.81
N ALA A 107 -0.99 -4.57 -16.55
CA ALA A 107 -2.15 -5.47 -16.69
C ALA A 107 -3.08 -5.46 -15.46
N VAL A 108 -3.49 -4.27 -15.02
CA VAL A 108 -4.46 -4.07 -13.93
C VAL A 108 -5.70 -3.39 -14.47
N ARG A 109 -6.87 -3.91 -14.10
CA ARG A 109 -8.17 -3.32 -14.44
C ARG A 109 -8.96 -3.10 -13.16
N ARG A 110 -9.35 -1.86 -12.92
CA ARG A 110 -10.27 -1.51 -11.84
C ARG A 110 -11.68 -1.31 -12.39
N ARG A 111 -12.69 -1.71 -11.62
CA ARG A 111 -14.10 -1.37 -11.85
C ARG A 111 -14.84 -1.13 -10.54
N THR A 112 -15.81 -0.25 -10.56
CA THR A 112 -16.85 -0.17 -9.52
C THR A 112 -18.03 -1.02 -9.97
N ILE A 113 -18.57 -1.84 -9.08
CA ILE A 113 -19.76 -2.63 -9.38
C ILE A 113 -20.97 -1.71 -9.39
N GLU A 114 -21.76 -1.77 -10.46
CA GLU A 114 -22.90 -0.89 -10.64
C GLU A 114 -23.95 -1.09 -9.54
N GLY A 115 -24.47 0.01 -9.01
CA GLY A 115 -25.54 0.01 -8.01
C GLY A 115 -25.11 -0.34 -6.58
N VAL A 116 -23.83 -0.63 -6.33
CA VAL A 116 -23.30 -0.94 -4.98
C VAL A 116 -21.92 -0.32 -4.74
N PRO A 117 -21.55 0.06 -3.51
CA PRO A 117 -20.25 0.66 -3.20
C PRO A 117 -19.12 -0.40 -3.11
N VAL A 118 -19.01 -1.25 -4.14
CA VAL A 118 -18.02 -2.33 -4.22
C VAL A 118 -17.03 -2.02 -5.34
N ILE A 119 -15.74 -2.11 -5.02
CA ILE A 119 -14.64 -1.85 -5.95
C ILE A 119 -13.91 -3.16 -6.20
N GLU A 120 -13.66 -3.48 -7.46
CA GLU A 120 -12.82 -4.62 -7.85
C GLU A 120 -11.60 -4.14 -8.62
N THR A 121 -10.43 -4.64 -8.22
CA THR A 121 -9.16 -4.47 -8.92
C THR A 121 -8.67 -5.85 -9.35
N GLU A 122 -8.70 -6.09 -10.66
CA GLU A 122 -8.25 -7.33 -11.28
C GLU A 122 -6.81 -7.18 -11.78
N VAL A 123 -5.93 -8.11 -11.44
CA VAL A 123 -4.54 -8.17 -11.91
C VAL A 123 -4.34 -9.47 -12.68
N ARG A 124 -3.83 -9.36 -13.90
CA ARG A 124 -3.53 -10.55 -14.73
C ARG A 124 -2.30 -11.28 -14.20
N ALA A 125 -2.40 -12.61 -14.21
CA ALA A 125 -1.33 -13.53 -13.88
C ALA A 125 -1.29 -14.65 -14.94
N PRO A 126 -0.20 -15.43 -15.04
CA PRO A 126 -0.18 -16.58 -15.94
C PRO A 126 -1.40 -17.49 -15.75
N GLY A 127 -2.13 -17.75 -16.85
CA GLY A 127 -3.28 -18.65 -16.86
C GLY A 127 -4.58 -18.10 -16.25
N GLY A 128 -4.62 -16.89 -15.69
CA GLY A 128 -5.83 -16.33 -15.06
C GLY A 128 -5.68 -14.92 -14.52
N SER A 129 -6.32 -14.64 -13.39
CA SER A 129 -6.20 -13.36 -12.69
C SER A 129 -6.45 -13.48 -11.19
N PHE A 130 -5.98 -12.48 -10.45
CA PHE A 130 -6.37 -12.24 -9.07
C PHE A 130 -7.36 -11.08 -9.04
N THR A 131 -8.47 -11.24 -8.35
CA THR A 131 -9.46 -10.17 -8.13
C THR A 131 -9.39 -9.73 -6.68
N HIS A 132 -8.96 -8.49 -6.45
CA HIS A 132 -9.03 -7.80 -5.16
C HIS A 132 -10.34 -7.01 -5.08
N ARG A 133 -11.24 -7.39 -4.18
CA ARG A 133 -12.54 -6.74 -3.96
C ARG A 133 -12.53 -5.99 -2.63
N VAL A 134 -13.00 -4.75 -2.65
CA VAL A 134 -13.06 -3.85 -1.49
C VAL A 134 -14.45 -3.29 -1.34
N PHE A 135 -14.99 -3.36 -0.12
CA PHE A 135 -16.29 -2.77 0.24
C PHE A 135 -16.35 -2.49 1.74
N ALA A 136 -17.20 -1.58 2.17
CA ALA A 136 -17.47 -1.34 3.58
C ALA A 136 -18.63 -2.21 4.09
N ALA A 137 -18.53 -2.64 5.34
CA ALA A 137 -19.56 -3.40 6.03
C ALA A 137 -19.60 -3.01 7.51
N VAL A 138 -20.67 -3.42 8.20
CA VAL A 138 -20.71 -3.37 9.66
C VAL A 138 -20.06 -4.64 10.19
N GLY A 139 -19.00 -4.48 10.98
CA GLY A 139 -18.22 -5.55 11.58
C GLY A 139 -18.97 -6.26 12.71
N PRO A 140 -18.42 -7.37 13.23
CA PRO A 140 -19.06 -8.19 14.26
C PRO A 140 -19.32 -7.44 15.58
N ASP A 141 -18.53 -6.42 15.88
CA ASP A 141 -18.63 -5.54 17.04
C ASP A 141 -19.54 -4.32 16.79
N GLY A 142 -20.16 -4.24 15.60
CA GLY A 142 -21.00 -3.12 15.19
C GLY A 142 -20.23 -1.92 14.64
N ALA A 143 -18.89 -1.97 14.57
CA ALA A 143 -18.08 -0.91 13.98
C ALA A 143 -18.09 -0.97 12.45
N ASP A 144 -18.05 0.18 11.79
CA ASP A 144 -17.86 0.23 10.34
C ASP A 144 -16.43 -0.23 9.98
N VAL A 145 -16.33 -1.21 9.09
CA VAL A 145 -15.06 -1.79 8.64
C VAL A 145 -14.95 -1.75 7.11
N VAL A 146 -13.72 -1.67 6.61
CA VAL A 146 -13.43 -1.95 5.20
C VAL A 146 -13.04 -3.41 5.08
N VAL A 147 -13.80 -4.16 4.28
CA VAL A 147 -13.54 -5.56 3.95
C VAL A 147 -12.73 -5.62 2.67
N VAL A 148 -11.69 -6.46 2.72
CA VAL A 148 -10.81 -6.76 1.60
C VAL A 148 -10.86 -8.26 1.33
N GLU A 149 -11.27 -8.65 0.13
CA GLU A 149 -11.29 -10.02 -0.35
C GLU A 149 -10.35 -10.18 -1.53
N VAL A 150 -9.62 -11.30 -1.60
CA VAL A 150 -8.82 -11.66 -2.77
C VAL A 150 -9.22 -13.03 -3.27
N ARG A 151 -9.57 -13.10 -4.56
CA ARG A 151 -9.92 -14.34 -5.26
C ARG A 151 -8.85 -14.66 -6.30
N ASN A 152 -8.38 -15.90 -6.29
CA ASN A 152 -7.44 -16.43 -7.28
C ASN A 152 -8.19 -17.27 -8.33
N ASP A 153 -8.20 -16.83 -9.59
CA ASP A 153 -8.78 -17.54 -10.74
C ASP A 153 -7.73 -18.14 -11.67
N THR A 154 -6.51 -18.31 -11.17
CA THR A 154 -5.48 -19.05 -11.91
C THR A 154 -5.69 -20.56 -11.70
N PRO A 155 -5.20 -21.41 -12.62
CA PRO A 155 -5.29 -22.86 -12.46
C PRO A 155 -4.36 -23.41 -11.38
N VAL A 156 -3.56 -22.56 -10.72
CA VAL A 156 -2.52 -22.93 -9.77
C VAL A 156 -2.68 -22.21 -8.44
N ALA A 157 -2.02 -22.72 -7.40
CA ALA A 157 -2.01 -22.07 -6.10
C ALA A 157 -1.26 -20.73 -6.20
N GLY A 158 -1.81 -19.71 -5.54
CA GLY A 158 -1.23 -18.38 -5.49
C GLY A 158 -1.00 -17.93 -4.06
N ALA A 159 -0.13 -16.94 -3.89
CA ALA A 159 0.09 -16.24 -2.63
C ALA A 159 -0.40 -14.80 -2.72
N VAL A 160 -0.75 -14.22 -1.57
CA VAL A 160 -1.10 -12.81 -1.44
C VAL A 160 -0.35 -12.27 -0.23
N ALA A 161 0.25 -11.10 -0.37
CA ALA A 161 0.77 -10.32 0.73
C ALA A 161 -0.01 -9.01 0.83
N PHE A 162 -0.25 -8.56 2.06
CA PHE A 162 -0.73 -7.22 2.34
C PHE A 162 0.39 -6.45 3.03
N ALA A 163 0.53 -5.18 2.68
CA ALA A 163 1.57 -4.32 3.24
C ALA A 163 0.94 -3.08 3.88
N VAL A 164 1.26 -2.80 5.14
CA VAL A 164 0.98 -1.51 5.76
C VAL A 164 2.07 -0.54 5.34
N ARG A 165 1.69 0.51 4.61
CA ARG A 165 2.66 1.43 3.99
C ARG A 165 2.39 2.87 4.42
N PRO A 166 3.42 3.68 4.74
CA PRO A 166 3.31 5.07 5.16
C PRO A 166 3.03 6.01 3.98
N PHE A 167 2.06 5.64 3.14
CA PHE A 167 1.53 6.44 2.04
C PHE A 167 0.04 6.63 2.23
N THR A 168 -0.47 7.72 1.68
CA THR A 168 -1.89 8.01 1.61
C THR A 168 -2.26 8.28 0.17
N THR A 169 -3.56 8.43 -0.08
CA THR A 169 -4.08 8.92 -1.36
C THR A 169 -3.66 10.36 -1.67
N THR A 170 -3.08 11.09 -0.71
CA THR A 170 -2.69 12.49 -0.84
C THR A 170 -1.18 12.74 -0.73
N GLY A 171 -0.37 11.76 -0.32
CA GLY A 171 1.08 11.92 -0.20
C GLY A 171 1.74 10.87 0.70
N VAL A 172 2.85 11.26 1.34
CA VAL A 172 3.48 10.46 2.40
C VAL A 172 2.73 10.64 3.70
N GLY A 173 2.46 9.51 4.33
CA GLY A 173 1.82 9.40 5.62
C GLY A 173 2.83 9.24 6.76
N ARG A 174 2.38 8.60 7.84
CA ARG A 174 3.19 8.33 9.03
C ARG A 174 2.76 7.02 9.67
N VAL A 175 3.74 6.18 9.96
CA VAL A 175 3.62 4.94 10.72
C VAL A 175 4.82 4.83 11.65
N GLY A 176 4.59 4.98 12.96
CA GLY A 176 5.65 4.86 13.97
C GLY A 176 6.00 3.41 14.29
N SER A 177 5.02 2.51 14.22
CA SER A 177 5.20 1.08 14.47
C SER A 177 4.15 0.20 13.79
N VAL A 178 4.56 -1.02 13.44
CA VAL A 178 3.69 -2.09 12.97
C VAL A 178 3.96 -3.35 13.79
N GLU A 179 2.91 -3.96 14.31
CA GLU A 179 2.98 -5.16 15.15
C GLU A 179 1.99 -6.21 14.66
N LEU A 180 2.38 -7.48 14.69
CA LEU A 180 1.48 -8.59 14.47
C LEU A 180 1.19 -9.29 15.80
N SER A 181 -0.08 -9.28 16.21
CA SER A 181 -0.59 -10.03 17.34
C SER A 181 -1.54 -11.12 16.83
N ASP A 182 -1.00 -12.33 16.65
CA ASP A 182 -1.70 -13.50 16.10
C ASP A 182 -2.29 -13.23 14.70
N THR A 183 -3.57 -12.87 14.63
CA THR A 183 -4.29 -12.54 13.39
C THR A 183 -4.52 -11.04 13.20
N THR A 184 -4.13 -10.21 14.16
CA THR A 184 -4.39 -8.76 14.12
C THR A 184 -3.08 -8.00 13.88
N VAL A 185 -3.05 -7.17 12.85
CA VAL A 185 -1.99 -6.19 12.66
C VAL A 185 -2.38 -4.91 13.39
N LEU A 186 -1.50 -4.44 14.27
CA LEU A 186 -1.61 -3.16 14.95
C LEU A 186 -0.71 -2.14 14.26
N VAL A 187 -1.22 -0.93 14.09
CA VAL A 187 -0.46 0.22 13.58
C VAL A 187 -0.49 1.30 14.63
N ASP A 188 0.68 1.68 15.13
CA ASP A 188 0.81 2.63 16.24
C ASP A 188 0.00 2.26 17.50
N GLY A 189 -0.10 0.95 17.76
CA GLY A 189 -0.82 0.37 18.91
C GLY A 189 -2.33 0.22 18.72
N GLU A 190 -2.87 0.66 17.58
CA GLU A 190 -4.29 0.55 17.25
C GLU A 190 -4.54 -0.66 16.34
N ALA A 191 -5.60 -1.43 16.59
CA ALA A 191 -6.02 -2.52 15.71
C ALA A 191 -6.34 -1.94 14.32
N ALA A 192 -5.61 -2.41 13.31
CA ALA A 192 -5.61 -1.81 11.97
C ALA A 192 -6.11 -2.79 10.89
N VAL A 193 -5.68 -4.05 10.97
CA VAL A 193 -6.10 -5.09 10.03
C VAL A 193 -6.39 -6.37 10.81
N ALA A 194 -7.59 -6.92 10.63
CA ALA A 194 -7.92 -8.26 11.10
C ALA A 194 -7.77 -9.26 9.95
N LEU A 195 -6.92 -10.27 10.14
CA LEU A 195 -6.69 -11.34 9.18
C LEU A 195 -7.53 -12.57 9.56
N PRO A 196 -8.00 -13.37 8.59
CA PRO A 196 -8.76 -14.59 8.89
C PRO A 196 -7.90 -15.70 9.50
N ARG A 197 -6.57 -15.60 9.38
CA ARG A 197 -5.57 -16.54 9.90
C ARG A 197 -4.22 -15.85 10.03
N PRO A 198 -3.28 -16.38 10.84
CA PRO A 198 -1.93 -15.81 10.93
C PRO A 198 -1.23 -15.83 9.56
N PRO A 199 -0.46 -14.78 9.22
CA PRO A 199 0.31 -14.76 7.99
C PRO A 199 1.42 -15.81 8.05
N GLY A 200 1.64 -16.51 6.93
CA GLY A 200 2.68 -17.55 6.86
C GLY A 200 4.09 -17.00 6.74
N ARG A 201 4.22 -15.74 6.31
CA ARG A 201 5.48 -15.00 6.12
C ARG A 201 5.28 -13.53 6.47
N TRP A 202 6.37 -12.84 6.76
CA TRP A 202 6.42 -11.44 7.15
C TRP A 202 7.68 -10.78 6.58
N ALA A 203 7.57 -9.51 6.24
CA ALA A 203 8.69 -8.64 5.98
C ALA A 203 8.49 -7.36 6.77
N GLY A 204 9.58 -6.76 7.25
CA GLY A 204 9.54 -5.48 7.96
C GLY A 204 10.50 -4.51 7.32
N GLY A 205 10.16 -3.24 7.37
CA GLY A 205 10.98 -2.15 6.86
C GLY A 205 10.84 -0.88 7.68
N ASP A 206 11.75 0.04 7.45
CA ASP A 206 11.78 1.36 8.06
C ASP A 206 12.52 2.38 7.17
N ALA A 207 12.80 3.57 7.69
CA ALA A 207 13.54 4.60 6.96
C ALA A 207 14.96 4.17 6.53
N VAL A 208 15.60 3.28 7.29
CA VAL A 208 16.98 2.84 7.10
C VAL A 208 17.03 1.57 6.23
N GLN A 209 16.20 0.58 6.56
CA GLN A 209 16.13 -0.72 5.87
C GLN A 209 15.39 -0.63 4.53
N GLY A 210 14.50 0.36 4.37
CA GLY A 210 13.66 0.50 3.19
C GLY A 210 12.31 -0.20 3.34
N ASP A 211 11.73 -0.57 2.20
CA ASP A 211 10.34 -1.01 2.09
C ASP A 211 10.21 -2.54 2.07
N SER A 212 9.39 -3.07 2.98
CA SER A 212 9.07 -4.48 3.15
C SER A 212 8.50 -5.08 1.86
N ALA A 213 7.79 -4.28 1.06
CA ALA A 213 7.25 -4.73 -0.23
C ALA A 213 8.36 -5.19 -1.19
N LEU A 214 9.56 -4.60 -1.13
CA LEU A 214 10.69 -5.05 -1.95
C LEU A 214 11.25 -6.40 -1.48
N VAL A 215 11.25 -6.66 -0.18
CA VAL A 215 11.62 -7.96 0.41
C VAL A 215 10.64 -9.04 -0.03
N VAL A 216 9.34 -8.74 -0.04
CA VAL A 216 8.31 -9.65 -0.55
C VAL A 216 8.49 -9.90 -2.05
N LEU A 217 8.73 -8.85 -2.86
CA LEU A 217 8.97 -8.98 -4.29
C LEU A 217 10.20 -9.85 -4.62
N ALA A 218 11.23 -9.81 -3.77
CA ALA A 218 12.41 -10.67 -3.88
C ALA A 218 12.13 -12.13 -3.45
N GLY A 219 10.98 -12.42 -2.83
CA GLY A 219 10.66 -13.73 -2.26
C GLY A 219 11.40 -14.03 -0.96
N GLU A 220 11.87 -12.99 -0.26
CA GLU A 220 12.75 -13.10 0.91
C GLU A 220 12.01 -12.88 2.24
N ALA A 221 10.68 -12.82 2.23
CA ALA A 221 9.87 -12.72 3.44
C ALA A 221 10.15 -13.90 4.38
N ALA A 222 10.36 -13.60 5.66
CA ALA A 222 10.75 -14.56 6.69
C ALA A 222 9.55 -15.01 7.53
N GLU A 223 9.79 -15.80 8.56
CA GLU A 223 8.75 -16.10 9.55
C GLU A 223 8.35 -14.83 10.33
N PRO A 224 7.07 -14.71 10.76
CA PRO A 224 6.61 -13.55 11.52
C PRO A 224 7.45 -13.29 12.78
N PRO A 225 7.91 -12.03 12.99
CA PRO A 225 8.77 -11.70 14.12
C PRO A 225 7.95 -11.67 15.42
N ALA A 226 8.63 -11.91 16.54
CA ALA A 226 8.04 -11.74 17.87
C ALA A 226 8.03 -10.27 18.34
N THR A 227 8.75 -9.38 17.66
CA THR A 227 8.92 -7.98 18.06
C THR A 227 8.32 -7.01 17.04
N PRO A 228 7.70 -5.91 17.48
CA PRO A 228 7.17 -4.87 16.60
C PRO A 228 8.26 -4.21 15.74
N MET A 229 7.91 -3.87 14.50
CA MET A 229 8.68 -2.94 13.68
C MET A 229 8.47 -1.52 14.21
N ARG A 230 9.54 -0.75 14.39
CA ARG A 230 9.48 0.62 14.92
C ARG A 230 10.37 1.55 14.13
N CYS A 231 9.89 2.76 13.88
CA CYS A 231 10.64 3.79 13.17
C CYS A 231 10.32 5.17 13.74
N ALA A 232 11.30 5.82 14.39
CA ALA A 232 11.12 7.16 14.93
C ALA A 232 10.83 8.22 13.85
N ALA A 233 11.32 7.99 12.63
CA ALA A 233 11.02 8.86 11.48
C ALA A 233 9.56 8.74 11.01
N GLY A 234 8.82 7.71 11.44
CA GLY A 234 7.44 7.48 11.04
C GLY A 234 7.30 6.75 9.70
N LEU A 235 8.30 5.94 9.32
CA LEU A 235 8.32 5.18 8.08
C LEU A 235 8.33 3.66 8.33
N ALA A 236 7.86 3.20 9.49
CA ALA A 236 7.72 1.77 9.72
C ALA A 236 6.72 1.19 8.71
N ASN A 237 7.04 0.02 8.19
CA ASN A 237 6.21 -0.69 7.22
C ASN A 237 6.40 -2.19 7.41
N ALA A 238 5.38 -2.95 7.03
CA ALA A 238 5.41 -4.41 7.06
C ALA A 238 4.46 -4.97 6.01
#